data_AF-A0A936BB62-F1
#
_entry.id   AF-A0A936BB62-F1
#
_cell.length_a   1.000
_cell.length_b   1.000
_cell.length_c   1.000
_cell.angle_alpha   90.00
_cell.angle_beta   90.00
_cell.angle_gamma   90.00
#
_symmetry.space_group_name_H-M   'P 1'
#
loop_
_entity.id
_entity.type
_entity.pdbx_description
1 polymer ?
#
loop_
_entity_poly.entity_id
_entity_poly.type
_entity_poly.pdbx_seq_one_letter_code
_entity_poly.pdbx_strand_id
1 'polypeptide(L)'
;MAENSAELYGAGVYGTGAAVVISQTQLVSNTLSNHPTNSLGGGMAIVSDSNLTLHETTFAGNGAYRGAGLYLKESFVDITHSTFRQNQLQTAMYGAGLYNDSSLVTITQTSFISNGCK
;
A
#
# COMPACT_ATOMS: atom_id res chain seq x y z
N MET A 1 1.49 -2.44 -12.13
CA MET A 1 0.88 -3.77 -11.93
C MET A 1 -0.62 -3.58 -11.73
N ALA A 2 -1.46 -4.35 -12.39
CA ALA A 2 -2.91 -4.23 -12.27
C ALA A 2 -3.60 -5.59 -12.12
N GLU A 3 -4.75 -5.59 -11.44
CA GLU A 3 -5.66 -6.74 -11.32
C GLU A 3 -5.03 -8.02 -10.75
N ASN A 4 -4.01 -7.86 -9.90
CA ASN A 4 -3.40 -9.00 -9.23
C ASN A 4 -4.21 -9.39 -8.00
N SER A 5 -4.21 -10.68 -7.70
CA SER A 5 -4.73 -11.23 -6.45
C SER A 5 -3.68 -12.06 -5.75
N ALA A 6 -3.60 -11.90 -4.43
CA ALA A 6 -2.82 -12.75 -3.54
C ALA A 6 -3.61 -13.02 -2.26
N GLU A 7 -3.15 -13.99 -1.47
CA GLU A 7 -3.88 -14.38 -0.26
C GLU A 7 -3.48 -13.55 0.97
N LEU A 8 -2.19 -13.19 1.07
CA LEU A 8 -1.61 -12.68 2.32
C LEU A 8 -0.97 -11.30 2.20
N TYR A 9 -0.08 -11.08 1.23
CA TYR A 9 0.73 -9.85 1.18
C TYR A 9 0.87 -9.30 -0.23
N GLY A 10 0.80 -7.97 -0.34
CA GLY A 10 1.38 -7.22 -1.46
C GLY A 10 0.95 -7.72 -2.84
N ALA A 11 -0.36 -7.76 -3.14
CA ALA A 11 -0.84 -8.36 -4.38
C ALA A 11 -0.20 -7.72 -5.63
N GLY A 12 0.13 -6.43 -5.58
CA GLY A 12 1.00 -5.80 -6.58
C GLY A 12 2.49 -5.99 -6.31
N VAL A 13 2.95 -5.59 -5.12
CA VAL A 13 4.38 -5.64 -4.72
C VAL A 13 4.51 -6.03 -3.25
N TYR A 14 5.42 -6.95 -2.95
CA TYR A 14 5.84 -7.29 -1.59
C TYR A 14 7.36 -7.14 -1.43
N GLY A 15 7.79 -6.36 -0.44
CA GLY A 15 9.20 -6.13 -0.10
C GLY A 15 9.49 -6.45 1.37
N THR A 16 10.59 -7.17 1.63
CA THR A 16 11.04 -7.54 2.98
C THR A 16 12.57 -7.46 3.05
N GLY A 17 13.12 -6.73 4.04
CA GLY A 17 14.56 -6.54 4.20
C GLY A 17 15.24 -5.93 2.96
N ALA A 18 14.53 -5.10 2.19
CA ALA A 18 14.95 -4.68 0.87
C ALA A 18 14.95 -3.16 0.68
N ALA A 19 15.80 -2.68 -0.23
CA ALA A 19 15.71 -1.34 -0.78
C ALA A 19 14.85 -1.38 -2.05
N VAL A 20 13.70 -0.71 -2.02
CA VAL A 20 12.71 -0.70 -3.09
C VAL A 20 12.55 0.73 -3.60
N VAL A 21 12.79 0.95 -4.89
CA VAL A 21 12.59 2.24 -5.55
C VAL A 21 11.57 2.05 -6.66
N ILE A 22 10.45 2.76 -6.57
CA ILE A 22 9.39 2.72 -7.57
C ILE A 22 9.06 4.15 -7.98
N SER A 23 9.15 4.38 -9.28
CA SER A 23 8.92 5.69 -9.89
C SER A 23 7.94 5.54 -11.05
N GLN A 24 7.09 6.56 -11.26
CA GLN A 24 6.26 6.69 -12.47
C GLN A 24 5.42 5.44 -12.78
N THR A 25 4.90 4.81 -11.73
CA THR A 25 4.24 3.50 -11.81
C THR A 25 2.79 3.59 -11.36
N GLN A 26 1.96 2.65 -11.81
CA GLN A 26 0.59 2.49 -11.35
C GLN A 26 0.36 1.10 -10.75
N LEU A 27 -0.23 1.07 -9.57
CA LEU A 27 -0.67 -0.11 -8.82
C LEU A 27 -2.19 -0.02 -8.69
N VAL A 28 -2.89 -0.74 -9.57
CA VAL A 28 -4.33 -0.53 -9.79
C VAL A 28 -5.13 -1.81 -9.60
N SER A 29 -6.25 -1.74 -8.89
CA SER A 29 -7.20 -2.85 -8.74
C SER A 29 -6.57 -4.15 -8.24
N ASN A 30 -5.49 -4.07 -7.45
CA ASN A 30 -4.89 -5.24 -6.83
C ASN A 30 -5.63 -5.53 -5.53
N THR A 31 -5.99 -6.79 -5.32
CA THR A 31 -6.86 -7.18 -4.21
C THR A 31 -6.27 -8.36 -3.45
N LEU A 32 -6.42 -8.34 -2.13
CA LEU A 32 -6.18 -9.53 -1.31
C LEU A 32 -7.53 -10.15 -0.96
N SER A 33 -7.75 -11.36 -1.43
CA SER A 33 -8.96 -12.15 -1.19
C SER A 33 -8.60 -13.40 -0.38
N ASN A 34 -9.50 -13.79 0.54
CA ASN A 34 -9.50 -15.05 1.33
C ASN A 34 -9.06 -14.99 2.79
N HIS A 35 -8.48 -13.91 3.30
CA HIS A 35 -8.12 -13.85 4.74
C HIS A 35 -8.52 -12.52 5.40
N PRO A 36 -9.67 -12.46 6.08
CA PRO A 36 -10.23 -11.22 6.63
C PRO A 36 -9.49 -10.68 7.85
N THR A 37 -8.26 -11.11 8.15
CA THR A 37 -7.52 -10.57 9.32
C THR A 37 -6.04 -10.33 9.05
N ASN A 38 -5.46 -11.08 8.12
CA ASN A 38 -4.01 -11.11 7.88
C ASN A 38 -3.60 -10.57 6.51
N SER A 39 -4.53 -10.13 5.67
CA SER A 39 -4.22 -9.59 4.35
C SER A 39 -3.70 -8.15 4.44
N LEU A 40 -2.42 -7.93 4.07
CA LEU A 40 -1.72 -6.65 4.19
C LEU A 40 -1.28 -6.12 2.82
N GLY A 41 -1.61 -4.86 2.51
CA GLY A 41 -1.06 -4.18 1.33
C GLY A 41 -1.67 -4.64 0.02
N GLY A 42 -2.89 -4.19 -0.30
CA GLY A 42 -3.57 -4.60 -1.54
C GLY A 42 -2.76 -4.20 -2.77
N GLY A 43 -2.32 -2.94 -2.82
CA GLY A 43 -1.36 -2.49 -3.82
C GLY A 43 0.06 -2.94 -3.50
N MET A 44 0.54 -2.63 -2.29
CA MET A 44 1.90 -2.93 -1.87
C MET A 44 2.02 -3.17 -0.36
N ALA A 45 2.89 -4.09 0.03
CA ALA A 45 3.32 -4.30 1.41
C ALA A 45 4.85 -4.26 1.53
N ILE A 46 5.36 -3.41 2.43
CA ILE A 46 6.80 -3.26 2.73
C ILE A 46 7.02 -3.49 4.22
N VAL A 47 7.92 -4.43 4.56
CA VAL A 47 8.13 -4.89 5.94
C VAL A 47 9.61 -5.14 6.27
N SER A 48 9.93 -5.33 7.55
CA SER A 48 11.22 -5.85 8.03
C SER A 48 12.42 -4.98 7.65
N ASP A 49 12.52 -3.78 8.23
CA ASP A 49 13.64 -2.84 8.06
C ASP A 49 13.94 -2.49 6.60
N SER A 50 12.89 -2.42 5.77
CA SER A 50 13.02 -2.07 4.36
C SER A 50 13.15 -0.56 4.17
N ASN A 51 13.72 -0.16 3.04
CA ASN A 51 13.76 1.24 2.60
C ASN A 51 12.95 1.39 1.30
N LEU A 52 11.91 2.21 1.33
CA LEU A 52 11.02 2.45 0.19
C LEU A 52 11.11 3.90 -0.27
N THR A 53 11.39 4.11 -1.55
CA THR A 53 11.21 5.40 -2.21
C THR A 53 10.11 5.29 -3.27
N LEU A 54 9.06 6.11 -3.12
CA LEU A 54 7.98 6.27 -4.08
C LEU A 54 8.00 7.67 -4.70
N HIS A 55 8.02 7.71 -6.03
CA HIS A 55 7.95 8.96 -6.78
C HIS A 55 6.93 8.85 -7.90
N GLU A 56 6.05 9.85 -8.06
CA GLU A 56 5.08 9.91 -9.17
C GLU A 56 4.28 8.61 -9.36
N THR A 57 3.92 7.95 -8.25
CA THR A 57 3.28 6.63 -8.28
C THR A 57 1.81 6.74 -7.89
N THR A 58 0.95 5.99 -8.58
CA THR A 58 -0.49 5.95 -8.31
C THR A 58 -0.92 4.60 -7.76
N PHE A 59 -1.58 4.62 -6.60
CA PHE A 59 -2.29 3.48 -6.01
C PHE A 59 -3.79 3.72 -6.16
N ALA A 60 -4.47 2.93 -7.00
CA ALA A 60 -5.89 3.15 -7.30
C ALA A 60 -6.74 1.88 -7.17
N GLY A 61 -7.87 1.97 -6.46
CA GLY A 61 -8.84 0.87 -6.44
C GLY A 61 -8.33 -0.43 -5.81
N ASN A 62 -7.23 -0.38 -5.04
CA ASN A 62 -6.69 -1.59 -4.41
C ASN A 62 -7.50 -1.96 -3.17
N GLY A 63 -7.53 -3.24 -2.81
CA GLY A 63 -8.32 -3.78 -1.72
C GLY A 63 -7.52 -4.68 -0.77
N ALA A 64 -7.61 -4.44 0.54
CA ALA A 64 -7.03 -5.32 1.57
C ALA A 64 -7.75 -5.20 2.91
N TYR A 65 -7.33 -5.98 3.90
CA TYR A 65 -7.80 -5.81 5.28
C TYR A 65 -7.04 -4.70 6.02
N ARG A 66 -5.75 -4.50 5.69
CA ARG A 66 -4.92 -3.40 6.22
C ARG A 66 -4.11 -2.76 5.10
N GLY A 67 -4.09 -1.43 5.03
CA GLY A 67 -3.28 -0.70 4.04
C GLY A 67 -3.65 -1.05 2.61
N ALA A 68 -4.92 -0.85 2.20
CA ALA A 68 -5.39 -1.30 0.88
C ALA A 68 -4.53 -0.75 -0.27
N GLY A 69 -4.13 0.53 -0.23
CA GLY A 69 -3.09 1.06 -1.13
C GLY A 69 -1.71 0.55 -0.74
N LEU A 70 -1.21 0.98 0.42
CA LEU A 70 0.12 0.65 0.93
C LEU A 70 0.08 0.24 2.41
N TYR A 71 0.70 -0.88 2.73
CA TYR A 71 0.98 -1.32 4.10
C TYR A 71 2.48 -1.22 4.39
N LEU A 72 2.84 -0.61 5.52
CA LEU A 72 4.23 -0.42 5.95
C LEU A 72 4.40 -0.99 7.35
N LYS A 73 5.49 -1.75 7.57
CA LYS A 73 5.88 -2.20 8.91
C LYS A 73 7.38 -2.04 9.14
N GLU A 74 7.75 -1.40 10.25
CA GLU A 74 9.14 -1.29 10.72
C GLU A 74 10.11 -0.92 9.57
N SER A 75 9.82 0.14 8.81
CA SER A 75 10.56 0.50 7.60
C SER A 75 10.85 2.00 7.51
N PHE A 76 11.68 2.40 6.56
CA PHE A 76 11.96 3.80 6.21
C PHE A 76 11.33 4.11 4.85
N VAL A 77 10.50 5.14 4.77
CA VAL A 77 9.67 5.38 3.59
C VAL A 77 9.61 6.85 3.22
N ASP A 78 9.96 7.15 1.98
CA ASP A 78 9.80 8.47 1.36
C ASP A 78 8.80 8.40 0.21
N ILE A 79 7.71 9.16 0.30
CA ILE A 79 6.66 9.23 -0.72
C ILE A 79 6.54 10.65 -1.24
N THR A 80 6.74 10.83 -2.53
CA THR A 80 6.71 12.14 -3.18
C THR A 80 5.85 12.10 -4.44
N HIS A 81 5.13 13.20 -4.71
CA HIS A 81 4.36 13.40 -5.95
C HIS A 81 3.40 12.25 -6.30
N SER A 82 2.90 11.52 -5.31
CA SER A 82 2.15 10.28 -5.51
C SER A 82 0.65 10.48 -5.27
N THR A 83 -0.16 9.52 -5.69
CA THR A 83 -1.61 9.57 -5.50
C THR A 83 -2.15 8.24 -5.00
N PHE A 84 -2.88 8.29 -3.88
CA PHE A 84 -3.67 7.17 -3.36
C PHE A 84 -5.14 7.50 -3.56
N ARG A 85 -5.85 6.74 -4.41
CA ARG A 85 -7.27 7.01 -4.69
C ARG A 85 -8.14 5.77 -4.64
N GLN A 86 -9.33 5.91 -4.07
CA GLN A 86 -10.36 4.87 -4.11
C GLN A 86 -9.87 3.49 -3.59
N ASN A 87 -8.84 3.45 -2.75
CA ASN A 87 -8.41 2.20 -2.13
C ASN A 87 -9.37 1.87 -0.98
N GLN A 88 -9.74 0.60 -0.87
CA GLN A 88 -10.86 0.16 -0.05
C GLN A 88 -10.48 -0.94 0.93
N LEU A 89 -10.85 -0.75 2.20
CA LEU A 89 -10.76 -1.79 3.21
C LEU A 89 -12.07 -2.59 3.30
N GLN A 90 -11.94 -3.83 3.78
CA GLN A 90 -13.08 -4.63 4.19
C GLN A 90 -13.62 -4.27 5.59
N THR A 91 -12.81 -3.59 6.42
CA THR A 91 -13.21 -3.12 7.75
C THR A 91 -12.64 -1.73 8.03
N ALA A 92 -13.32 -0.94 8.87
CA ALA A 92 -12.97 0.46 9.15
C ALA A 92 -11.85 0.63 10.22
N MET A 93 -11.12 -0.44 10.56
CA MET A 93 -10.13 -0.42 11.65
C MET A 93 -8.74 0.10 11.25
N TYR A 94 -8.47 0.29 9.96
CA TYR A 94 -7.12 0.60 9.45
C TYR A 94 -7.13 1.73 8.41
N GLY A 95 -5.94 2.16 7.98
CA GLY A 95 -5.78 3.15 6.92
C GLY A 95 -5.97 2.52 5.53
N ALA A 96 -6.93 3.01 4.75
CA ALA A 96 -7.25 2.47 3.43
C ALA A 96 -6.25 2.90 2.35
N GLY A 97 -5.86 4.17 2.33
CA GLY A 97 -4.82 4.66 1.41
C GLY A 97 -3.45 4.13 1.80
N LEU A 98 -3.07 4.37 3.06
CA LEU A 98 -1.81 3.94 3.63
C LEU A 98 -2.05 3.55 5.10
N TYR A 99 -1.45 2.44 5.53
CA TYR A 99 -1.38 2.07 6.95
C TYR A 99 0.08 1.93 7.37
N ASN A 100 0.46 2.70 8.40
CA ASN A 100 1.80 2.73 8.96
C ASN A 100 1.84 1.98 10.30
N ASP A 101 2.54 0.86 10.33
CA ASP A 101 2.81 0.05 11.52
C ASP A 101 4.26 0.24 11.96
N SER A 102 4.53 1.28 12.75
CA SER A 102 5.86 1.56 13.31
C SER A 102 6.97 1.84 12.27
N SER A 103 6.64 2.40 11.11
CA SER A 103 7.62 2.87 10.12
C SER A 103 7.85 4.39 10.24
N LEU A 104 9.03 4.85 9.82
CA LEU A 104 9.31 6.27 9.62
C LEU A 104 8.88 6.65 8.20
N VAL A 105 7.86 7.52 8.09
CA VAL A 105 7.25 7.86 6.80
C VAL A 105 7.27 9.36 6.58
N THR A 106 7.91 9.78 5.49
CA THR A 106 7.85 11.15 4.97
C THR A 106 6.94 11.18 3.75
N ILE A 107 5.97 12.08 3.74
CA ILE A 107 5.03 12.24 2.63
C ILE A 107 5.03 13.71 2.20
N THR A 108 5.38 13.95 0.94
CA THR A 108 5.36 15.29 0.35
C THR A 108 4.61 15.29 -0.96
N GLN A 109 3.87 16.39 -1.22
CA GLN A 109 3.17 16.63 -2.49
C GLN A 109 2.34 15.44 -2.99
N THR A 110 1.72 14.71 -2.05
CA THR A 110 1.01 13.46 -2.31
C THR A 110 -0.46 13.62 -1.92
N SER A 111 -1.36 13.03 -2.71
CA SER A 111 -2.80 13.16 -2.51
C SER A 111 -3.44 11.86 -2.04
N PHE A 112 -4.37 11.95 -1.09
CA PHE A 112 -5.23 10.83 -0.64
C PHE A 112 -6.69 11.18 -0.95
N ILE A 113 -7.31 10.49 -1.90
CA ILE A 113 -8.61 10.84 -2.46
C ILE A 113 -9.59 9.66 -2.33
N SER A 114 -10.67 9.84 -1.58
CA SER A 114 -11.77 8.85 -1.49
C SER A 114 -11.31 7.45 -1.09
N ASN A 115 -10.28 7.34 -0.23
CA ASN A 115 -9.89 6.06 0.35
C ASN A 115 -10.72 5.81 1.61
N GLY A 116 -11.23 4.59 1.81
CA GLY A 116 -12.10 4.30 2.95
C GLY A 116 -12.42 2.82 3.12
N CYS A 117 -13.32 2.50 4.03
CA CYS A 117 -13.94 1.19 4.09
C CYS A 117 -15.15 1.16 3.14
N LYS A 118 -15.49 -0.03 2.62
CA LYS A 118 -16.82 -0.26 2.03
C LYS A 118 -17.92 -0.22 3.09
#